data_AF-A0A1G7BKE5-F1
#
_entry.id   AF-A0A1G7BKE5-F1
#
_cell.length_a   1.000
_cell.length_b   1.000
_cell.length_c   1.000
_cell.angle_alpha   90.00
_cell.angle_beta   90.00
_cell.angle_gamma   90.00
#
_symmetry.space_group_name_H-M   'P 1'
#
loop_
_entity.id
_entity.type
_entity.pdbx_description
1 polymer ?
#
loop_
_entity_poly.entity_id
_entity_poly.type
_entity_poly.pdbx_seq_one_letter_code
_entity_poly.pdbx_strand_id
1 'polypeptide(L)'
;MKKSNIFAFIELTKLVEELKVDQSKLRQKLKSQSAYFNIIEPRYFSEGLVGEWESILTVIKQKGAKVNEEGRIVSNAVSNTIDHLSDHECHSLVERVQTIYDSVKKEFQ
;
A
#
# COMPACT_ATOMS: atom_id res chain seq x y z
N MET A 1 13.52 21.65 1.50
CA MET A 1 12.59 20.54 1.17
C MET A 1 12.97 19.33 2.01
N LYS A 2 12.02 18.78 2.75
CA LYS A 2 12.20 17.54 3.52
C LYS A 2 12.30 16.35 2.54
N LYS A 3 13.37 15.55 2.63
CA LYS A 3 13.48 14.27 1.92
C LYS A 3 12.64 13.20 2.64
N SER A 4 12.27 12.14 1.92
CA SER A 4 11.67 10.96 2.51
C SER A 4 12.61 10.31 3.53
N ASN A 5 12.03 9.61 4.48
CA ASN A 5 12.74 8.87 5.51
C ASN A 5 13.30 7.57 4.92
N ILE A 6 14.54 7.20 5.29
CA ILE A 6 15.18 5.96 4.85
C ILE A 6 14.34 4.71 5.19
N PHE A 7 13.56 4.75 6.28
CA PHE A 7 12.62 3.70 6.64
C PHE A 7 11.58 3.47 5.54
N ALA A 8 10.96 4.53 4.99
CA ALA A 8 10.00 4.39 3.90
C ALA A 8 10.64 3.77 2.66
N PHE A 9 11.88 4.17 2.33
CA PHE A 9 12.61 3.57 1.21
C PHE A 9 12.85 2.07 1.40
N ILE A 10 13.33 1.66 2.57
CA ILE A 10 13.60 0.24 2.88
C ILE A 10 12.32 -0.59 2.82
N GLU A 11 11.25 -0.13 3.48
CA GLU A 11 10.00 -0.88 3.53
C GLU A 11 9.27 -0.90 2.17
N LEU A 12 9.32 0.18 1.39
CA LEU A 12 8.81 0.18 0.02
C LEU A 12 9.60 -0.75 -0.91
N THR A 13 10.92 -0.85 -0.73
CA THR A 13 11.75 -1.78 -1.49
C THR A 13 11.24 -3.21 -1.31
N LYS A 14 11.06 -3.62 -0.05
CA LYS A 14 10.53 -4.95 0.29
C LYS A 14 9.12 -5.16 -0.25
N LEU A 15 8.22 -4.17 -0.08
CA LEU A 15 6.86 -4.25 -0.59
C LEU A 15 6.84 -4.44 -2.10
N VAL A 16 7.59 -3.65 -2.85
CA VAL A 16 7.68 -3.75 -4.31
C VAL A 16 8.26 -5.09 -4.74
N GLU A 17 9.29 -5.60 -4.07
CA GLU A 17 9.85 -6.93 -4.35
C GLU A 17 8.82 -8.04 -4.15
N GLU A 18 8.06 -7.99 -3.06
CA GLU A 18 6.99 -8.94 -2.80
C GLU A 18 5.85 -8.84 -3.83
N LEU A 19 5.60 -7.67 -4.42
CA LEU A 19 4.57 -7.47 -5.43
C LEU A 19 5.01 -7.86 -6.86
N LYS A 20 6.28 -8.18 -7.08
CA LYS A 20 6.79 -8.74 -8.35
C LYS A 20 6.40 -10.22 -8.46
N VAL A 21 5.12 -10.47 -8.72
CA VAL A 21 4.57 -11.82 -8.91
C VAL A 21 3.76 -11.91 -10.20
N ASP A 22 3.40 -13.12 -10.59
CA ASP A 22 2.42 -13.36 -11.65
C ASP A 22 1.08 -12.67 -11.32
N GLN A 23 0.49 -12.04 -12.33
CA GLN A 23 -0.75 -11.25 -12.24
C GLN A 23 -1.91 -12.09 -11.70
N SER A 24 -1.91 -13.40 -11.97
CA SER A 24 -2.91 -14.35 -11.47
C SER A 24 -2.99 -14.43 -9.94
N LYS A 25 -1.95 -13.98 -9.21
CA LYS A 25 -1.85 -14.03 -7.75
C LYS A 25 -1.78 -12.66 -7.09
N LEU A 26 -1.90 -11.57 -7.85
CA LEU A 26 -1.64 -10.21 -7.39
C LEU A 26 -2.50 -9.82 -6.18
N ARG A 27 -3.81 -10.11 -6.24
CA ARG A 27 -4.75 -9.84 -5.15
C ARG A 27 -4.34 -10.53 -3.86
N GLN A 28 -4.05 -11.83 -3.91
CA GLN A 28 -3.65 -12.60 -2.74
C GLN A 28 -2.35 -12.04 -2.15
N LYS A 29 -1.42 -11.62 -3.02
CA LYS A 29 -0.16 -11.02 -2.60
C LYS A 29 -0.40 -9.67 -1.92
N LEU A 30 -1.16 -8.77 -2.51
CA LEU A 30 -1.58 -7.50 -1.89
C LEU A 30 -2.17 -7.70 -0.50
N LYS A 31 -3.07 -8.68 -0.33
CA LYS A 31 -3.64 -9.01 0.99
C LYS A 31 -2.57 -9.43 2.00
N SER A 32 -1.67 -10.33 1.60
CA SER A 32 -0.57 -10.79 2.47
C SER A 32 0.37 -9.65 2.89
N GLN A 33 0.48 -8.60 2.06
CA GLN A 33 1.29 -7.43 2.31
C GLN A 33 0.51 -6.28 2.97
N SER A 34 -0.73 -6.50 3.42
CA SER A 34 -1.59 -5.46 4.00
C SER A 34 -0.97 -4.69 5.17
N ALA A 35 -0.04 -5.31 5.90
CA ALA A 35 0.69 -4.69 7.00
C ALA A 35 1.56 -3.50 6.58
N TYR A 36 2.15 -3.54 5.38
CA TYR A 36 2.98 -2.44 4.85
C TYR A 36 2.25 -1.11 4.80
N PHE A 37 0.97 -1.15 4.44
CA PHE A 37 0.08 0.01 4.36
C PHE A 37 -0.36 0.58 5.73
N ASN A 38 0.02 -0.10 6.82
CA ASN A 38 -0.17 0.41 8.18
C ASN A 38 1.14 0.92 8.79
N ILE A 39 2.28 0.31 8.45
CA ILE A 39 3.59 0.70 9.01
C ILE A 39 4.26 1.83 8.23
N ILE A 40 4.02 1.95 6.92
CA ILE A 40 4.55 3.04 6.11
C ILE A 40 3.58 4.22 6.25
N GLU A 41 3.91 5.16 7.12
CA GLU A 41 3.05 6.32 7.39
C GLU A 41 3.36 7.51 6.46
N PRO A 42 2.35 8.35 6.13
CA PRO A 42 2.54 9.55 5.29
C PRO A 42 3.68 10.47 5.74
N ARG A 43 3.86 10.63 7.06
CA ARG A 43 4.92 11.47 7.63
C ARG A 43 6.34 11.03 7.24
N TYR A 44 6.52 9.82 6.72
CA TYR A 44 7.81 9.32 6.26
C TYR A 44 8.16 9.77 4.84
N PHE A 45 7.24 10.41 4.11
CA PHE A 45 7.50 10.90 2.77
C PHE A 45 7.93 12.37 2.76
N SER A 46 8.56 12.77 1.66
CA SER A 46 8.80 14.17 1.32
C SER A 46 7.50 14.92 1.06
N GLU A 47 7.54 16.26 1.11
CA GLU A 47 6.39 17.12 0.83
C GLU A 47 5.76 16.85 -0.55
N GLY A 48 6.59 16.46 -1.54
CA GLY A 48 6.12 16.14 -2.88
C GLY A 48 5.47 14.76 -3.03
N LEU A 49 5.66 13.85 -2.07
CA LEU A 49 5.23 12.45 -2.17
C LEU A 49 4.18 12.05 -1.11
N VAL A 50 4.03 12.85 -0.04
CA VAL A 50 3.09 12.56 1.06
C VAL A 50 1.65 12.43 0.55
N GLY A 51 1.19 13.33 -0.31
CA GLY A 51 -0.19 13.33 -0.81
C GLY A 51 -0.51 12.13 -1.69
N GLU A 52 0.46 11.66 -2.48
CA GLU A 52 0.26 10.45 -3.30
C GLU A 52 0.13 9.21 -2.40
N TRP A 53 0.93 9.11 -1.33
CA TRP A 53 0.81 7.99 -0.40
C TRP A 53 -0.52 8.03 0.37
N GLU A 54 -0.96 9.21 0.82
CA GLU A 54 -2.27 9.39 1.45
C GLU A 54 -3.43 8.98 0.53
N SER A 55 -3.32 9.29 -0.77
CA SER A 55 -4.28 8.88 -1.78
C SER A 55 -4.33 7.36 -1.93
N ILE A 56 -3.17 6.67 -1.92
CA ILE A 56 -3.11 5.20 -1.90
C ILE A 56 -3.78 4.65 -0.63
N LEU A 57 -3.45 5.19 0.55
CA LEU A 57 -4.03 4.77 1.83
C LEU A 57 -5.55 4.94 1.86
N THR A 58 -6.07 6.01 1.24
CA THR A 58 -7.51 6.27 1.15
C THR A 58 -8.21 5.19 0.34
N VAL A 59 -7.67 4.83 -0.82
CA VAL A 59 -8.23 3.77 -1.68
C VAL A 59 -8.29 2.45 -0.91
N ILE A 60 -7.20 2.03 -0.28
CA ILE A 60 -7.11 0.71 0.36
C ILE A 60 -7.81 0.63 1.72
N LYS A 61 -8.18 1.74 2.35
CA LYS A 61 -8.92 1.73 3.63
C LYS A 61 -10.41 2.03 3.46
N GLN A 62 -10.88 2.23 2.23
CA GLN A 62 -12.22 2.72 1.92
C GLN A 62 -13.36 1.87 2.52
N LYS A 63 -13.23 0.53 2.56
CA LYS A 63 -14.32 -0.33 3.06
C LYS A 63 -14.34 -0.51 4.58
N GLY A 64 -13.35 0.02 5.30
CA GLY A 64 -13.24 -0.19 6.74
C GLY A 64 -13.07 -1.66 7.14
N ALA A 65 -12.91 -1.93 8.43
CA ALA A 65 -12.79 -3.30 8.93
C ALA A 65 -14.12 -4.05 8.78
N LYS A 66 -14.07 -5.32 8.38
CA LYS A 66 -15.25 -6.20 8.36
C LYS A 66 -15.44 -6.78 9.75
N VAL A 67 -16.66 -6.70 10.28
CA VAL A 67 -17.06 -7.29 11.56
C VAL A 67 -18.06 -8.43 11.36
N ASN A 68 -18.11 -9.39 12.27
CA ASN A 68 -19.14 -10.42 12.31
C ASN A 68 -20.40 -9.94 13.08
N GLU A 69 -21.40 -10.80 13.21
CA GLU A 69 -22.65 -10.53 13.95
C GLU A 69 -22.43 -10.21 15.44
N GLU A 70 -21.30 -10.66 16.00
CA GLU A 70 -20.89 -10.37 17.38
C GLU A 70 -20.07 -9.07 17.52
N GLY A 71 -19.88 -8.32 16.42
CA GLY A 71 -19.07 -7.10 16.39
C GLY A 71 -17.55 -7.32 16.41
N ARG A 72 -17.07 -8.56 16.24
CA ARG A 72 -15.63 -8.89 16.19
C ARG A 72 -15.06 -8.67 14.79
N ILE A 73 -13.86 -8.08 14.71
CA ILE A 73 -13.15 -7.86 13.45
C ILE A 73 -12.74 -9.20 12.83
N VAL A 74 -13.26 -9.50 11.63
CA VAL A 74 -12.91 -10.69 10.85
C VAL A 74 -11.97 -10.39 9.68
N SER A 75 -11.85 -9.11 9.29
CA SER A 75 -10.84 -8.65 8.33
C SER A 75 -10.47 -7.20 8.59
N ASN A 76 -9.18 -6.88 8.57
CA ASN A 76 -8.73 -5.48 8.68
C ASN A 76 -9.18 -4.67 7.45
N ALA A 77 -9.17 -3.34 7.58
CA ALA A 77 -9.70 -2.45 6.55
C ALA A 77 -9.01 -2.60 5.19
N VAL A 78 -7.69 -2.83 5.21
CA VAL A 78 -6.88 -3.00 4.02
C VAL A 78 -7.23 -4.31 3.30
N SER A 79 -7.25 -5.42 4.03
CA SER A 79 -7.60 -6.74 3.49
C SER A 79 -9.04 -6.81 3.01
N ASN A 80 -9.97 -6.18 3.74
CA ASN A 80 -11.37 -6.11 3.35
C ASN A 80 -11.54 -5.32 2.05
N THR A 81 -10.81 -4.21 1.90
CA THR A 81 -10.88 -3.43 0.66
C THR A 81 -10.28 -4.19 -0.51
N ILE A 82 -9.09 -4.78 -0.36
CA ILE A 82 -8.42 -5.58 -1.40
C ILE A 82 -9.29 -6.75 -1.88
N ASP A 83 -10.05 -7.39 -0.97
CA ASP A 83 -10.98 -8.46 -1.35
C ASP A 83 -12.05 -8.03 -2.35
N HIS A 84 -12.39 -6.74 -2.38
CA HIS A 84 -13.43 -6.19 -3.24
C HIS A 84 -12.91 -5.39 -4.43
N LEU A 85 -11.60 -5.25 -4.59
CA LEU A 85 -11.04 -4.63 -5.79
C LEU A 85 -11.28 -5.55 -7.00
N SER A 86 -11.47 -5.00 -8.18
CA SER A 86 -11.30 -5.74 -9.43
C SER A 86 -9.83 -6.06 -9.67
N ASP A 87 -9.54 -6.95 -10.61
CA ASP A 87 -8.15 -7.25 -10.95
C ASP A 87 -7.45 -6.02 -11.54
N HIS A 88 -8.15 -5.23 -12.37
CA HIS A 88 -7.66 -3.96 -12.87
C HIS A 88 -7.31 -2.98 -11.73
N GLU A 89 -8.15 -2.88 -10.70
CA GLU A 89 -7.85 -2.03 -9.53
C GLU A 89 -6.66 -2.55 -8.72
N CYS A 90 -6.47 -3.87 -8.62
CA CYS A 90 -5.27 -4.46 -8.01
C CYS A 90 -4.00 -4.05 -8.79
N HIS A 91 -4.04 -4.09 -10.13
CA HIS A 91 -2.92 -3.68 -10.97
C HIS A 91 -2.63 -2.19 -10.80
N SER A 92 -3.66 -1.35 -10.90
CA SER A 92 -3.53 0.09 -10.74
C SER A 92 -2.95 0.47 -9.37
N LEU A 93 -3.35 -0.22 -8.30
CA LEU A 93 -2.78 -0.02 -6.97
C LEU A 93 -1.27 -0.33 -6.94
N VAL A 94 -0.85 -1.43 -7.56
CA VAL A 94 0.55 -1.86 -7.59
C VAL A 94 1.41 -0.91 -8.43
N GLU A 95 0.89 -0.44 -9.56
CA GLU A 95 1.55 0.58 -10.39
C GLU A 95 1.76 1.89 -9.63
N ARG A 96 0.79 2.31 -8.82
CA ARG A 96 0.92 3.49 -7.96
C ARG A 96 1.98 3.30 -6.87
N VAL A 97 2.02 2.13 -6.22
CA VAL A 97 3.05 1.79 -5.24
C VAL A 97 4.44 1.80 -5.88
N GLN A 98 4.58 1.24 -7.09
CA GLN A 98 5.82 1.25 -7.86
C GLN A 98 6.27 2.67 -8.22
N THR A 99 5.33 3.52 -8.66
CA THR A 99 5.60 4.92 -9.03
C THR A 99 6.11 5.74 -7.84
N ILE A 100 5.49 5.55 -6.66
CA ILE A 100 5.99 6.16 -5.43
C ILE A 100 7.38 5.65 -5.09
N TYR A 101 7.61 4.34 -5.16
CA TYR A 101 8.91 3.76 -4.86
C TYR A 101 10.00 4.32 -5.77
N ASP A 102 9.75 4.43 -7.08
CA ASP A 102 10.71 5.00 -8.03
C ASP A 102 11.00 6.48 -7.73
N SER A 103 10.00 7.22 -7.25
CA SER A 103 10.17 8.62 -6.83
C SER A 103 10.97 8.74 -5.54
N VAL A 104 10.66 7.93 -4.53
CA VAL A 104 11.44 7.87 -3.28
C VAL A 104 12.88 7.47 -3.57
N LYS A 105 13.10 6.45 -4.40
CA LYS A 105 14.44 5.96 -4.77
C LYS A 105 15.33 7.06 -5.35
N LYS A 106 14.78 7.95 -6.19
CA LYS A 106 15.50 9.11 -6.74
C LYS A 106 15.97 10.09 -5.67
N GLU A 107 15.32 10.15 -4.51
CA GLU A 107 15.73 11.04 -3.41
C GLU A 107 16.99 10.52 -2.67
N PHE A 108 17.32 9.23 -2.83
CA PHE A 108 18.45 8.53 -2.21
C PHE A 108 19.60 8.21 -3.19
N GLN A 109 19.49 8.65 -4.44
CA GLN A 109 20.56 8.65 -5.44
C GLN A 109 21.20 10.03 -5.54
#